data_AF-A0A7S2QUD8-F1
#
_entry.id   AF-A0A7S2QUD8-F1
#
_cell.length_a   1.000
_cell.length_b   1.000
_cell.length_c   1.000
_cell.angle_alpha   90.00
_cell.angle_beta   90.00
_cell.angle_gamma   90.00
#
_symmetry.space_group_name_H-M   'P 1'
#
loop_
_entity.id
_entity.type
_entity.pdbx_description
1 polymer ?
#
loop_
_entity_poly.entity_id
_entity_poly.type
_entity_poly.pdbx_seq_one_letter_code
_entity_poly.pdbx_strand_id
1 'polypeptide(L)'
;RLAMVLNSKWPQVYGRALKISASLGSFIARVAADYAFGDFERKMPQRAAELRDLLSGLGPSFVKIGQALSARPDLLPRPYLEALADLQDRLPSFPNEVA
;
A
#
# COMPACT_ATOMS: atom_id res chain seq x y z
N ARG A 1 22.15 27.26 10.66
CA ARG A 1 21.97 26.17 11.66
C ARG A 1 20.93 25.12 11.25
N LEU A 2 19.88 25.48 10.48
CA LEU A 2 18.84 24.54 10.04
C LEU A 2 19.28 23.54 8.95
N ALA A 3 20.16 23.93 8.01
CA ALA A 3 20.62 23.05 6.93
C ALA A 3 21.47 21.84 7.41
N MET A 4 22.07 21.93 8.60
CA MET A 4 22.98 20.91 9.13
C MET A 4 22.23 19.74 9.80
N VAL A 5 21.03 19.98 10.35
CA VAL A 5 20.18 18.94 10.95
C VAL A 5 19.44 18.12 9.90
N LEU A 6 19.06 18.76 8.79
CA LEU A 6 18.46 18.07 7.65
C LEU A 6 19.44 17.03 7.07
N ASN A 7 20.70 17.40 6.84
CA ASN A 7 21.69 16.59 6.12
C ASN A 7 22.02 15.22 6.75
N SER A 8 21.80 15.02 8.06
CA SER A 8 22.31 13.84 8.77
C SER A 8 21.37 12.61 8.75
N LYS A 9 20.08 12.77 8.41
CA LYS A 9 19.09 11.67 8.41
C LYS A 9 18.71 11.11 7.03
N TRP A 10 19.06 11.82 5.95
CA TRP A 10 18.70 11.44 4.58
C TRP A 10 19.16 10.05 4.13
N PRO A 11 20.41 9.58 4.36
CA PRO A 11 20.85 8.30 3.80
C PRO A 11 20.04 7.08 4.31
N GLN A 12 19.48 7.14 5.51
CA GLN A 12 18.60 6.09 6.03
C GLN A 12 17.17 6.16 5.45
N VAL A 13 16.68 7.38 5.17
CA VAL A 13 15.39 7.59 4.52
C VAL A 13 15.44 7.09 3.08
N TYR A 14 16.51 7.38 2.35
CA TYR A 14 16.70 6.88 0.98
C TYR A 14 16.76 5.35 0.93
N GLY A 15 17.46 4.68 1.85
CA GLY A 15 17.51 3.21 1.90
C GLY A 15 16.14 2.57 2.14
N ARG A 16 15.33 3.14 3.04
CA ARG A 16 13.96 2.67 3.29
C ARG A 16 13.01 2.98 2.13
N ALA A 17 13.11 4.17 1.55
CA ALA A 17 12.34 4.56 0.38
C ALA A 17 12.65 3.66 -0.83
N LEU A 18 13.92 3.32 -1.04
CA LEU A 18 14.32 2.38 -2.09
C LEU A 18 13.74 0.99 -1.87
N LYS A 19 13.74 0.49 -0.62
CA LYS A 19 13.16 -0.80 -0.25
C LYS A 19 11.64 -0.83 -0.48
N ILE A 20 10.95 0.27 -0.17
CA ILE A 20 9.52 0.46 -0.44
C ILE A 20 9.27 0.42 -1.95
N SER A 21 10.01 1.22 -2.73
CA SER A 21 9.89 1.27 -4.18
C SER A 21 10.17 -0.09 -4.83
N ALA A 22 11.15 -0.84 -4.32
CA ALA A 22 11.44 -2.20 -4.76
C ALA A 22 10.33 -3.19 -4.40
N SER A 23 9.68 -3.02 -3.25
CA SER A 23 8.56 -3.88 -2.82
C SER A 23 7.31 -3.62 -3.66
N LEU A 24 7.00 -2.35 -3.99
CA LEU A 24 5.95 -2.00 -4.95
C LEU A 24 6.28 -2.51 -6.35
N GLY A 25 7.49 -2.27 -6.83
CA GLY A 25 7.93 -2.70 -8.16
C GLY A 25 7.88 -4.22 -8.34
N SER A 26 8.32 -4.98 -7.33
CA SER A 26 8.25 -6.44 -7.38
C SER A 26 6.81 -6.97 -7.32
N PHE A 27 5.90 -6.31 -6.60
CA PHE A 27 4.48 -6.63 -6.62
C PHE A 27 3.86 -6.40 -8.01
N ILE A 28 4.08 -5.23 -8.61
CA ILE A 28 3.58 -4.91 -9.96
C ILE A 28 4.15 -5.89 -11.00
N ALA A 29 5.44 -6.22 -10.92
CA ALA A 29 6.05 -7.19 -11.82
C ALA A 29 5.43 -8.60 -11.67
N ARG A 30 5.11 -9.03 -10.45
CA ARG A 30 4.41 -10.31 -10.21
C ARG A 30 2.99 -10.31 -10.76
N VAL A 31 2.23 -9.23 -10.56
CA VAL A 31 0.88 -9.10 -11.11
C VAL A 31 0.91 -9.10 -12.64
N ALA A 32 1.85 -8.36 -13.25
CA ALA A 32 2.05 -8.34 -14.69
C ALA A 32 2.45 -9.72 -15.24
N ALA A 33 3.30 -10.46 -14.52
CA ALA A 33 3.63 -11.84 -14.85
C ALA A 33 2.39 -12.73 -14.78
N ASP A 34 1.61 -12.67 -13.70
CA ASP A 34 0.38 -13.48 -13.57
C ASP A 34 -0.64 -13.17 -14.68
N TYR A 35 -0.72 -11.91 -15.12
CA TYR A 35 -1.51 -11.51 -16.28
C TYR A 35 -0.96 -12.11 -17.58
N ALA A 36 0.36 -12.06 -17.80
CA ALA A 36 1.01 -12.64 -18.98
C ALA A 36 0.89 -14.17 -19.05
N PHE A 37 0.92 -14.86 -17.90
CA PHE A 37 0.76 -16.31 -17.79
C PHE A 37 -0.71 -16.77 -17.77
N GLY A 38 -1.69 -15.85 -17.74
CA GLY A 38 -3.11 -16.18 -17.69
C GLY A 38 -3.61 -16.74 -16.35
N ASP A 39 -2.76 -16.71 -15.31
CA ASP A 39 -3.07 -17.20 -13.95
C ASP A 39 -3.70 -16.10 -13.06
N PHE A 40 -3.92 -14.89 -13.60
CA PHE A 40 -4.38 -13.72 -12.85
C PHE A 40 -5.66 -13.98 -12.05
N GLU A 41 -6.69 -14.57 -12.67
CA GLU A 41 -7.97 -14.87 -12.03
C GLU A 41 -7.78 -15.78 -10.79
N ARG A 42 -6.94 -16.81 -10.93
CA ARG A 42 -6.70 -17.80 -9.86
C ARG A 42 -5.93 -17.19 -8.68
N LYS A 43 -4.98 -16.29 -8.97
CA LYS A 43 -4.14 -15.65 -7.95
C LYS A 43 -4.70 -14.33 -7.43
N MET A 44 -5.80 -13.83 -8.02
CA MET A 44 -6.39 -12.54 -7.71
C MET A 44 -6.64 -12.33 -6.21
N PRO A 45 -7.23 -13.29 -5.45
CA PRO A 45 -7.45 -13.10 -4.01
C PRO A 45 -6.15 -12.98 -3.22
N GLN A 46 -5.11 -13.72 -3.64
CA GLN A 46 -3.78 -13.69 -3.01
C GLN A 46 -3.10 -12.34 -3.27
N ARG A 47 -3.19 -11.84 -4.52
CA ARG A 47 -2.65 -10.52 -4.88
C ARG A 47 -3.38 -9.37 -4.22
N ALA A 48 -4.69 -9.50 -4.01
CA ALA A 48 -5.48 -8.53 -3.27
C ALA A 48 -5.04 -8.42 -1.80
N ALA A 49 -4.83 -9.55 -1.12
CA ALA A 49 -4.29 -9.58 0.24
C ALA A 49 -2.85 -9.02 0.30
N GLU A 50 -1.98 -9.38 -0.64
CA GLU A 50 -0.63 -8.82 -0.72
C GLU A 50 -0.65 -7.30 -0.90
N LEU A 51 -1.53 -6.76 -1.76
CA LEU A 51 -1.68 -5.31 -1.94
C LEU A 51 -2.13 -4.62 -0.65
N ARG A 52 -3.12 -5.20 0.04
CA ARG A 52 -3.60 -4.71 1.34
C ARG A 52 -2.45 -4.58 2.34
N ASP A 53 -1.71 -5.67 2.52
CA ASP A 53 -0.62 -5.74 3.49
C ASP A 53 0.53 -4.79 3.10
N LEU A 54 0.81 -4.65 1.80
CA LEU A 54 1.74 -3.63 1.28
C LEU A 54 1.29 -2.23 1.68
N LEU A 55 0.09 -1.81 1.31
CA LEU A 55 -0.41 -0.46 1.61
C LEU A 55 -0.44 -0.18 3.13
N SER A 56 -0.80 -1.17 3.93
CA SER A 56 -0.74 -1.08 5.40
C SER A 56 0.68 -0.89 5.91
N GLY A 57 1.66 -1.61 5.36
CA GLY A 57 3.07 -1.55 5.78
C GLY A 57 3.79 -0.27 5.34
N LEU A 58 3.30 0.41 4.30
CA LEU A 58 3.85 1.67 3.80
C LEU A 58 3.42 2.90 4.60
N GLY A 59 2.37 2.73 5.42
CA GLY A 59 1.89 3.74 6.35
C GLY A 59 0.66 4.53 5.88
N PRO A 60 0.21 5.50 6.69
CA PRO A 60 -1.14 6.06 6.61
C PRO A 60 -1.47 6.77 5.28
N SER A 61 -0.48 7.32 4.58
CA SER A 61 -0.71 7.93 3.26
C SER A 61 -1.13 6.89 2.20
N PHE A 62 -0.53 5.70 2.23
CA PHE A 62 -0.85 4.61 1.30
C PHE A 62 -2.15 3.90 1.68
N VAL A 63 -2.46 3.83 2.99
CA VAL A 63 -3.77 3.38 3.47
C VAL A 63 -4.89 4.25 2.87
N LYS A 64 -4.76 5.59 2.91
CA LYS A 64 -5.74 6.49 2.30
C LYS A 64 -5.93 6.27 0.79
N ILE A 65 -4.86 5.92 0.07
CA ILE A 65 -4.96 5.55 -1.35
C ILE A 65 -5.78 4.27 -1.51
N GLY A 66 -5.52 3.23 -0.71
CA GLY A 66 -6.32 2.00 -0.69
C GLY A 66 -7.79 2.26 -0.41
N GLN A 67 -8.10 3.17 0.52
CA GLN A 67 -9.47 3.58 0.82
C GLN A 67 -10.14 4.28 -0.36
N ALA A 68 -9.46 5.23 -1.01
CA ALA A 68 -9.98 5.91 -2.18
C ALA A 68 -10.24 4.96 -3.37
N LEU A 69 -9.38 3.95 -3.53
CA LEU A 69 -9.55 2.91 -4.55
C LEU A 69 -10.72 1.97 -4.24
N SER A 70 -10.90 1.58 -2.97
CA SER A 70 -12.03 0.75 -2.52
C SER A 70 -13.39 1.44 -2.70
N ALA A 71 -13.42 2.78 -2.62
CA ALA A 71 -14.62 3.58 -2.88
C ALA A 71 -14.99 3.68 -4.38
N ARG A 72 -14.15 3.17 -5.29
CA ARG A 72 -14.39 3.20 -6.75
C ARG A 72 -14.43 1.77 -7.31
N PRO A 73 -15.58 1.08 -7.21
CA PRO A 73 -15.71 -0.31 -7.63
C PRO A 73 -15.49 -0.54 -9.13
N ASP A 74 -15.58 0.51 -9.95
CA ASP A 74 -15.30 0.45 -11.38
C ASP A 74 -13.81 0.31 -11.72
N LEU A 75 -12.91 0.54 -10.76
CA LEU A 75 -11.45 0.54 -10.99
C LEU A 75 -10.78 -0.79 -10.65
N LEU A 76 -11.36 -1.59 -9.76
CA LEU A 76 -10.71 -2.77 -9.21
C LEU A 76 -11.67 -3.98 -9.20
N PRO A 77 -11.16 -5.18 -9.47
CA PRO A 77 -11.95 -6.40 -9.32
C PRO A 77 -12.42 -6.60 -7.88
N ARG A 78 -13.52 -7.34 -7.71
CA ARG A 78 -14.16 -7.58 -6.41
C ARG A 78 -13.21 -8.10 -5.31
N PRO A 79 -12.29 -9.05 -5.57
CA PRO A 79 -11.34 -9.50 -4.54
C PRO A 79 -10.44 -8.38 -4.00
N TYR A 80 -10.05 -7.42 -4.85
CA TYR A 80 -9.28 -6.25 -4.44
C TYR A 80 -10.12 -5.27 -3.63
N LEU A 81 -11.37 -5.04 -4.02
CA LEU A 81 -12.27 -4.17 -3.26
C LEU A 81 -12.52 -4.70 -1.85
N GLU A 82 -12.75 -6.00 -1.71
CA GLU A 82 -12.93 -6.68 -0.42
C GLU A 82 -11.68 -6.58 0.45
N ALA A 83 -10.50 -6.89 -0.10
CA ALA A 83 -9.24 -6.77 0.65
C ALA A 83 -8.90 -5.33 1.05
N LEU A 84 -9.26 -4.33 0.23
CA LEU A 84 -9.03 -2.92 0.56
C LEU A 84 -10.10 -2.36 1.52
N ALA A 85 -11.30 -2.93 1.53
CA ALA A 85 -12.32 -2.59 2.53
C ALA A 85 -11.86 -2.95 3.94
N ASP A 86 -11.15 -4.07 4.12
CA ASP A 86 -10.51 -4.44 5.39
C ASP A 86 -9.55 -3.37 5.95
N LEU A 87 -8.95 -2.53 5.09
CA LEU A 87 -8.10 -1.42 5.53
C LEU A 87 -8.89 -0.30 6.21
N GLN A 88 -10.18 -0.16 5.89
CA GLN A 88 -11.05 0.87 6.45
C GLN A 88 -11.44 0.55 7.89
N ASP A 89 -11.72 -0.72 8.18
CA ASP A 89 -12.18 -1.16 9.50
C ASP A 89 -11.10 -1.11 10.60
N ARG A 90 -9.82 -1.02 10.22
CA ARG A 90 -8.69 -1.08 11.15
C ARG A 90 -8.12 0.27 11.57
N LEU A 91 -8.75 1.40 11.21
CA LEU A 91 -8.31 2.70 11.74
C LEU A 91 -8.80 2.85 13.19
N PRO A 92 -7.92 2.80 14.20
CA PRO A 92 -8.31 3.20 15.54
C PRO A 92 -8.78 4.64 15.48
N SER A 93 -9.94 4.91 16.08
CA SER A 93 -10.41 6.27 16.32
C SER A 93 -9.28 7.04 17.00
N PHE A 94 -8.84 8.17 16.42
CA PHE A 94 -7.89 9.04 17.10
C PHE A 94 -8.49 9.40 18.47
N PRO A 95 -7.77 9.22 19.59
CA PRO A 95 -8.22 9.82 20.84
C PRO A 95 -8.27 11.33 20.63
N ASN A 96 -9.45 11.92 20.70
CA ASN A 96 -9.63 13.36 20.74
C ASN A 96 -9.10 13.87 22.08
N GLU A 97 -7.80 14.13 22.19
CA GLU A 97 -7.27 15.00 23.24
C GLU A 97 -7.51 16.46 22.81
N VAL A 98 -8.76 16.90 23.01
CA VAL A 98 -9.11 18.31 23.13
C VAL A 98 -9.81 18.45 24.48
N ALA A 99 -9.03 18.82 25.51
CA ALA A 99 -9.51 19.46 26.73
C ALA A 99 -8.35 20.23 27.37
#